data_AF-A0A519V4U7-F1
#
_entry.id   AF-A0A519V4U7-F1
#
_cell.length_a   1.000
_cell.length_b   1.000
_cell.length_c   1.000
_cell.angle_alpha   90.00
_cell.angle_beta   90.00
_cell.angle_gamma   90.00
#
_symmetry.space_group_name_H-M   'P 1'
#
loop_
_entity.id
_entity.type
_entity.pdbx_description
1 polymer ?
#
loop_
_entity_poly.entity_id
_entity_poly.type
_entity_poly.pdbx_seq_one_letter_code
_entity_poly.pdbx_strand_id
1 'polypeptide(L)'
;MKAALAGLGLNARQEFFGDMAPIVTESIFSDVAVDGTTDKSTQAQDMDTRVTPDAELNNPDFNRIGFYWIEGFKGVRYANTIINNINKVTFKNDAEKNSILGSALFYRAYYYYRLVHQFGDVPLVLEELTAPKLDYYSTKRDVILKKMKADLLFAETWVLDGVDRGEVTKGAVSHLLTKVNLALGDFDDAITSANNVINGGKYALMKSRFGSTAADATKNVIWDLHRMDNKAIAANKETLFLAIDRETLAGATANGSQVMRNCVPAWHFANLRTPSGLNPAIVDGVTVEIPLTLMYGRGIGRYRGTPYSTKYIWTDNT
;
A
#
# COMPACT_ATOMS: atom_id res chain seq x y z
N MET A 1 3.68 19.36 14.93
CA MET A 1 4.47 18.32 14.22
C MET A 1 3.76 16.97 14.12
N LYS A 2 3.30 16.35 15.21
CA LYS A 2 2.57 15.06 15.14
C LYS A 2 1.35 15.06 14.21
N ALA A 3 0.55 16.13 14.21
CA ALA A 3 -0.56 16.28 13.26
C ALA A 3 -0.13 16.31 11.79
N ALA A 4 1.00 16.97 11.47
CA ALA A 4 1.54 16.98 10.10
C ALA A 4 2.03 15.58 9.69
N LEU A 5 2.65 14.85 10.62
CA LEU A 5 3.07 13.47 10.41
C LEU A 5 1.88 12.52 10.20
N ALA A 6 0.78 12.71 10.94
CA ALA A 6 -0.46 11.99 10.73
C ALA A 6 -1.04 12.25 9.32
N GLY A 7 -0.88 13.47 8.79
CA GLY A 7 -1.24 13.81 7.41
C GLY A 7 -0.46 12.99 6.36
N LEU A 8 0.83 12.71 6.59
CA LEU A 8 1.62 11.83 5.72
C LEU A 8 1.11 10.38 5.76
N GLY A 9 0.77 9.87 6.94
CA GLY A 9 0.18 8.54 7.08
C GLY A 9 -1.19 8.44 6.41
N LEU A 10 -2.02 9.48 6.54
CA LEU A 10 -3.29 9.55 5.82
C LEU A 10 -3.09 9.55 4.30
N ASN A 11 -2.08 10.25 3.80
CA ASN A 11 -1.78 10.25 2.37
C ASN A 11 -1.34 8.87 1.86
N ALA A 12 -0.49 8.17 2.62
CA ALA A 12 -0.06 6.81 2.27
C ALA A 12 -1.24 5.82 2.26
N ARG A 13 -2.23 6.02 3.13
CA ARG A 13 -3.43 5.19 3.18
C ARG A 13 -4.29 5.27 1.91
N GLN A 14 -4.32 6.41 1.21
CA GLN A 14 -5.24 6.64 0.08
C GLN A 14 -5.05 5.65 -1.07
N GLU A 15 -3.89 5.02 -1.17
CA GLU A 15 -3.61 3.96 -2.13
C GLU A 15 -4.53 2.72 -1.96
N PHE A 16 -4.90 2.41 -0.71
CA PHE A 16 -5.50 1.12 -0.36
C PHE A 16 -7.02 1.15 -0.24
N PHE A 17 -7.64 2.34 -0.32
CA PHE A 17 -9.07 2.52 -0.05
C PHE A 17 -9.84 3.16 -1.20
N GLY A 18 -11.15 2.93 -1.23
CA GLY A 18 -12.06 3.45 -2.25
C GLY A 18 -12.30 2.53 -3.45
N ASP A 19 -13.21 2.97 -4.32
CA ASP A 19 -13.53 2.26 -5.57
C ASP A 19 -12.37 2.43 -6.57
N MET A 20 -11.93 1.32 -7.17
CA MET A 20 -10.68 1.25 -7.95
C MET A 20 -9.52 1.92 -7.18
N ALA A 21 -9.26 1.42 -5.97
CA ALA A 21 -8.14 1.86 -5.14
C ALA A 21 -6.84 1.80 -5.98
N PRO A 22 -5.95 2.81 -5.90
CA PRO A 22 -4.74 2.87 -6.74
C PRO A 22 -3.90 1.60 -6.77
N ILE A 23 -3.84 0.83 -5.67
CA ILE A 23 -3.14 -0.47 -5.62
C ILE A 23 -3.67 -1.50 -6.65
N VAL A 24 -4.94 -1.40 -7.04
CA VAL A 24 -5.52 -2.23 -8.10
C VAL A 24 -4.85 -1.89 -9.43
N THR A 25 -4.68 -0.60 -9.74
CA THR A 25 -3.97 -0.17 -10.95
C THR A 25 -2.51 -0.61 -10.91
N GLU A 26 -1.82 -0.44 -9.77
CA GLU A 26 -0.43 -0.91 -9.61
C GLU A 26 -0.29 -2.39 -9.97
N SER A 27 -1.22 -3.20 -9.48
CA SER A 27 -1.20 -4.64 -9.72
C SER A 27 -1.46 -4.98 -11.18
N ILE A 28 -2.32 -4.22 -11.87
CA ILE A 28 -2.62 -4.38 -13.31
C ILE A 28 -1.43 -3.98 -14.17
N PHE A 29 -0.63 -3.01 -13.72
CA PHE A 29 0.59 -2.55 -14.40
C PHE A 29 1.82 -3.42 -14.07
N SER A 30 1.60 -4.59 -13.48
CA SER A 30 2.63 -5.56 -13.09
C SER A 30 2.24 -6.96 -13.56
N ASP A 31 3.13 -7.94 -13.38
CA ASP A 31 2.82 -9.34 -13.69
C ASP A 31 1.80 -9.98 -12.74
N VAL A 32 1.31 -9.24 -11.74
CA VAL A 32 0.43 -9.76 -10.70
C VAL A 32 -1.01 -9.93 -11.20
N ALA A 33 -1.55 -8.96 -11.92
CA ALA A 33 -2.94 -8.97 -12.34
C ALA A 33 -3.14 -8.34 -13.71
N VAL A 34 -4.31 -8.57 -14.29
CA VAL A 34 -4.84 -7.81 -15.43
C VAL A 34 -6.24 -7.31 -15.09
N ASP A 35 -6.71 -6.33 -15.85
CA ASP A 35 -8.09 -5.90 -15.73
C ASP A 35 -9.05 -7.04 -16.14
N GLY A 36 -10.00 -7.37 -15.27
CA GLY A 36 -10.98 -8.43 -15.52
C GLY A 36 -12.30 -7.96 -16.16
N THR A 37 -12.51 -6.66 -16.33
CA THR A 37 -13.71 -6.11 -16.97
C THR A 37 -13.57 -6.11 -18.48
N THR A 38 -14.16 -7.12 -19.13
CA THR A 38 -14.05 -7.35 -20.58
C THR A 38 -15.07 -6.57 -21.41
N ASP A 39 -15.97 -5.85 -20.77
CA ASP A 39 -17.11 -5.14 -21.37
C ASP A 39 -16.86 -3.64 -21.57
N LYS A 40 -15.67 -3.16 -21.22
CA LYS A 40 -15.30 -1.74 -21.29
C LYS A 40 -14.02 -1.54 -22.10
N SER A 41 -13.90 -0.39 -22.75
CA SER A 41 -12.80 -0.03 -23.64
C SER A 41 -11.83 1.03 -23.06
N THR A 42 -12.14 1.55 -21.87
CA THR A 42 -11.43 2.69 -21.24
C THR A 42 -10.29 2.26 -20.33
N GLN A 43 -10.31 1.02 -19.83
CA GLN A 43 -9.27 0.47 -18.97
C GLN A 43 -7.97 0.30 -19.74
N ALA A 44 -6.86 0.30 -19.01
CA ALA A 44 -5.51 0.15 -19.54
C ALA A 44 -5.22 -1.31 -19.99
N GLN A 45 -6.04 -1.83 -20.91
CA GLN A 45 -5.85 -3.13 -21.56
C GLN A 45 -4.84 -3.04 -22.71
N ASP A 46 -4.81 -1.89 -23.38
CA ASP A 46 -3.83 -1.53 -24.41
C ASP A 46 -3.07 -0.29 -23.95
N MET A 47 -1.84 -0.50 -23.48
CA MET A 47 -1.04 0.53 -22.82
C MET A 47 -0.61 1.62 -23.78
N ASP A 48 -0.33 1.28 -25.04
CA ASP A 48 0.14 2.21 -26.06
C ASP A 48 -0.91 3.27 -26.37
N THR A 49 -2.19 2.89 -26.29
CA THR A 49 -3.32 3.79 -26.60
C THR A 49 -4.02 4.36 -25.36
N ARG A 50 -3.77 3.80 -24.16
CA ARG A 50 -4.42 4.21 -22.91
C ARG A 50 -3.50 4.94 -21.94
N VAL A 51 -2.18 4.82 -22.09
CA VAL A 51 -1.19 5.46 -21.21
C VAL A 51 -0.35 6.46 -22.02
N THR A 52 -1.01 7.53 -22.47
CA THR A 52 -0.38 8.66 -23.15
C THR A 52 -0.28 9.87 -22.21
N PRO A 53 0.60 10.85 -22.47
CA PRO A 53 0.77 12.02 -21.62
C PRO A 53 -0.50 12.87 -21.40
N ASP A 54 -1.46 12.80 -22.32
CA ASP A 54 -2.72 13.55 -22.33
C ASP A 54 -3.95 12.69 -22.00
N ALA A 55 -3.75 11.42 -21.67
CA ALA A 55 -4.84 10.50 -21.31
C ALA A 55 -5.43 10.83 -19.92
N GLU A 56 -6.61 10.26 -19.65
CA GLU A 56 -7.17 10.22 -18.30
C GLU A 56 -6.42 9.16 -17.46
N LEU A 57 -5.57 9.64 -16.55
CA LEU A 57 -4.66 8.81 -15.75
C LEU A 57 -5.06 8.71 -14.27
N ASN A 58 -6.20 9.28 -13.85
CA ASN A 58 -6.64 9.23 -12.46
C ASN A 58 -8.16 9.09 -12.31
N ASN A 59 -8.73 8.09 -12.98
CA ASN A 59 -10.17 7.81 -12.97
C ASN A 59 -10.47 6.31 -12.73
N PRO A 60 -11.45 5.96 -11.86
CA PRO A 60 -11.85 4.58 -11.61
C PRO A 60 -12.23 3.74 -12.83
N ASP A 61 -12.71 4.36 -13.90
CA ASP A 61 -13.13 3.68 -15.14
C ASP A 61 -12.00 3.56 -16.16
N PHE A 62 -10.85 4.18 -15.90
CA PHE A 62 -9.64 4.13 -16.73
C PHE A 62 -8.54 3.43 -15.94
N ASN A 63 -7.64 4.23 -15.35
CA ASN A 63 -6.57 3.78 -14.49
C ASN A 63 -6.26 4.86 -13.44
N ARG A 64 -5.41 4.53 -12.47
CA ARG A 64 -4.93 5.42 -11.42
C ARG A 64 -3.42 5.67 -11.46
N ILE A 65 -2.73 5.56 -12.60
CA ILE A 65 -1.26 5.74 -12.60
C ILE A 65 -0.86 7.18 -12.20
N GLY A 66 -1.65 8.17 -12.63
CA GLY A 66 -1.44 9.58 -12.31
C GLY A 66 -1.59 9.88 -10.81
N PHE A 67 -2.29 9.04 -10.05
CA PHE A 67 -2.35 9.11 -8.59
C PHE A 67 -0.94 9.05 -7.99
N TYR A 68 -0.08 8.14 -8.47
CA TYR A 68 1.26 7.96 -7.90
C TYR A 68 2.17 9.16 -8.12
N TRP A 69 2.02 9.86 -9.24
CA TRP A 69 2.73 11.10 -9.47
C TRP A 69 2.24 12.20 -8.53
N ILE A 70 0.93 12.47 -8.53
CA ILE A 70 0.32 13.58 -7.79
C ILE A 70 0.49 13.39 -6.28
N GLU A 71 0.07 12.24 -5.76
CA GLU A 71 0.13 11.97 -4.33
C GLU A 71 1.55 11.65 -3.86
N GLY A 72 2.40 11.09 -4.73
CA GLY A 72 3.83 10.90 -4.45
C GLY A 72 4.53 12.24 -4.18
N PHE A 73 4.43 13.21 -5.08
CA PHE A 73 5.06 14.52 -4.88
C PHE A 73 4.40 15.35 -3.78
N LYS A 74 3.09 15.17 -3.55
CA LYS A 74 2.42 15.78 -2.40
C LYS A 74 2.93 15.21 -1.08
N GLY A 75 3.14 13.90 -1.00
CA GLY A 75 3.78 13.23 0.14
C GLY A 75 5.22 13.71 0.37
N VAL A 76 6.02 13.83 -0.69
CA VAL A 76 7.37 14.43 -0.62
C VAL A 76 7.32 15.86 -0.07
N ARG A 77 6.39 16.69 -0.57
CA ARG A 77 6.21 18.06 -0.08
C ARG A 77 5.89 18.10 1.41
N TYR A 78 4.94 17.29 1.86
CA TYR A 78 4.57 17.23 3.28
C TYR A 78 5.73 16.75 4.17
N ALA A 79 6.53 15.79 3.70
CA ALA A 79 7.72 15.34 4.41
C ALA A 79 8.77 16.46 4.51
N ASN A 80 9.05 17.15 3.40
CA ASN A 80 9.99 18.28 3.39
C ASN A 80 9.53 19.40 4.34
N THR A 81 8.24 19.79 4.34
CA THR A 81 7.72 20.77 5.30
C THR A 81 8.03 20.39 6.76
N ILE A 82 7.88 19.12 7.15
CA ILE A 82 8.23 18.68 8.51
C ILE A 82 9.74 18.77 8.72
N ILE A 83 10.55 18.25 7.79
CA ILE A 83 12.02 18.21 7.87
C ILE A 83 12.59 19.64 8.00
N ASN A 84 12.16 20.56 7.14
CA ASN A 84 12.61 21.96 7.11
C ASN A 84 12.21 22.74 8.37
N ASN A 85 11.04 22.44 8.94
CA ASN A 85 10.51 23.17 10.10
C ASN A 85 10.77 22.47 11.42
N ILE A 86 11.43 21.30 11.43
CA ILE A 86 11.64 20.51 12.66
C ILE A 86 12.35 21.33 13.74
N ASN A 87 13.32 22.17 13.38
CA ASN A 87 14.08 22.98 14.35
C ASN A 87 13.31 24.20 14.90
N LYS A 88 12.13 24.53 14.35
CA LYS A 88 11.31 25.67 14.78
C LYS A 88 10.32 25.30 15.90
N VAL A 89 10.25 24.03 16.27
CA VAL A 89 9.29 23.51 17.25
C VAL A 89 10.03 23.07 18.51
N THR A 90 9.42 23.34 19.66
CA THR A 90 9.91 22.86 20.96
C THR A 90 9.48 21.40 21.17
N PHE A 91 10.43 20.53 21.49
CA PHE A 91 10.18 19.12 21.83
C PHE A 91 10.56 18.86 23.28
N LYS A 92 10.06 17.76 23.85
CA LYS A 92 10.44 17.35 25.20
C LYS A 92 11.94 17.04 25.32
N ASN A 93 12.50 16.43 24.29
CA ASN A 93 13.93 16.08 24.18
C ASN A 93 14.30 15.76 22.72
N ASP A 94 15.60 15.56 22.48
CA ASP A 94 16.11 15.23 21.14
C ASP A 94 15.62 13.88 20.63
N ALA A 95 15.33 12.91 21.51
CA ALA A 95 14.79 11.61 21.08
C ALA A 95 13.39 11.76 20.47
N GLU A 96 12.50 12.57 21.06
CA GLU A 96 11.18 12.87 20.48
C GLU A 96 11.32 13.60 19.13
N LYS A 97 12.18 14.61 19.07
CA LYS A 97 12.47 15.36 17.84
C LYS A 97 12.96 14.42 16.73
N ASN A 98 13.95 13.59 17.02
CA ASN A 98 14.58 12.72 16.05
C ASN A 98 13.68 11.56 15.64
N SER A 99 12.81 11.05 16.52
CA SER A 99 11.79 10.06 16.15
C SER A 99 10.79 10.64 15.13
N ILE A 100 10.36 11.90 15.31
CA ILE A 100 9.47 12.58 14.36
C ILE A 100 10.20 12.86 13.04
N LEU A 101 11.44 13.35 13.10
CA LEU A 101 12.28 13.57 11.92
C LEU A 101 12.50 12.26 11.14
N GLY A 102 12.86 11.18 11.83
CA GLY A 102 13.03 9.86 11.25
C GLY A 102 11.76 9.35 10.56
N SER A 103 10.60 9.56 11.18
CA SER A 103 9.31 9.19 10.57
C SER A 103 9.01 10.00 9.31
N ALA A 104 9.31 11.30 9.28
CA ALA A 104 9.17 12.13 8.08
C ALA A 104 10.13 11.71 6.97
N LEU A 105 11.38 11.39 7.31
CA LEU A 105 12.40 10.87 6.39
C LEU A 105 11.99 9.50 5.81
N PHE A 106 11.40 8.62 6.62
CA PHE A 106 10.79 7.38 6.14
C PHE A 106 9.72 7.64 5.09
N TYR A 107 8.79 8.57 5.32
CA TYR A 107 7.76 8.88 4.34
C TYR A 107 8.35 9.48 3.06
N ARG A 108 9.35 10.37 3.15
CA ARG A 108 10.06 10.87 1.96
C ARG A 108 10.67 9.72 1.16
N ALA A 109 11.34 8.79 1.83
CA ALA A 109 11.88 7.58 1.22
C ALA A 109 10.80 6.67 0.63
N TYR A 110 9.67 6.52 1.31
CA TYR A 110 8.53 5.73 0.83
C TYR A 110 8.00 6.29 -0.49
N TYR A 111 7.72 7.60 -0.57
CA TYR A 111 7.20 8.21 -1.78
C TYR A 111 8.21 8.21 -2.93
N TYR A 112 9.48 8.52 -2.68
CA TYR A 112 10.51 8.43 -3.72
C TYR A 112 10.74 7.00 -4.19
N TYR A 113 10.74 6.01 -3.29
CA TYR A 113 10.86 4.61 -3.68
C TYR A 113 9.77 4.24 -4.68
N ARG A 114 8.54 4.70 -4.47
CA ARG A 114 7.44 4.45 -5.41
C ARG A 114 7.58 5.22 -6.71
N LEU A 115 7.87 6.52 -6.63
CA LEU A 115 8.05 7.36 -7.81
C LEU A 115 9.10 6.79 -8.77
N VAL A 116 10.26 6.36 -8.25
CA VAL A 116 11.33 5.85 -9.12
C VAL A 116 11.06 4.45 -9.68
N HIS A 117 10.23 3.64 -9.02
CA HIS A 117 9.84 2.33 -9.55
C HIS A 117 8.70 2.45 -10.56
N GLN A 118 7.89 3.51 -10.48
CA GLN A 118 6.81 3.76 -11.43
C GLN A 118 7.27 4.53 -12.66
N PHE A 119 8.15 5.52 -12.48
CA PHE A 119 8.48 6.51 -13.51
C PHE A 119 9.97 6.60 -13.86
N GLY A 120 10.83 5.86 -13.15
CA GLY A 120 12.28 5.91 -13.34
C GLY A 120 12.90 7.19 -12.80
N ASP A 121 13.47 8.01 -13.68
CA ASP A 121 14.16 9.24 -13.32
C ASP A 121 13.17 10.40 -13.13
N VAL A 122 13.07 10.89 -11.89
CA VAL A 122 12.10 11.94 -11.49
C VAL A 122 12.79 13.13 -10.83
N PRO A 123 12.15 14.30 -10.72
CA PRO A 123 12.70 15.42 -9.96
C PRO A 123 13.01 15.07 -8.49
N LEU A 124 14.22 15.41 -8.03
CA LEU A 124 14.62 15.26 -6.63
C LEU A 124 14.45 16.59 -5.87
N VAL A 125 13.32 16.73 -5.20
CA VAL A 125 12.96 17.85 -4.32
C VAL A 125 13.19 17.45 -2.85
N LEU A 126 14.18 18.08 -2.20
CA LEU A 126 14.56 17.79 -0.82
C LEU A 126 14.21 18.89 0.18
N GLU A 127 13.80 20.05 -0.34
CA GLU A 127 13.46 21.24 0.42
C GLU A 127 11.97 21.57 0.31
N GLU A 128 11.46 22.31 1.29
CA GLU A 128 10.14 22.92 1.22
C GLU A 128 10.11 24.00 0.12
N LEU A 129 9.06 23.97 -0.71
CA LEU A 129 8.83 24.98 -1.75
C LEU A 129 8.18 26.21 -1.13
N THR A 130 8.80 27.38 -1.32
CA THR A 130 8.29 28.68 -0.85
C THR A 130 7.56 29.49 -1.95
N ALA A 131 7.71 29.09 -3.21
CA ALA A 131 7.05 29.69 -4.37
C ALA A 131 6.82 28.63 -5.47
N PRO A 132 5.91 28.88 -6.43
CA PRO A 132 5.75 28.01 -7.60
C PRO A 132 7.06 27.87 -8.38
N LYS A 133 7.39 26.64 -8.75
CA LYS A 133 8.56 26.29 -9.55
C LYS A 133 8.14 25.34 -10.67
N LEU A 134 8.64 25.55 -11.89
CA LEU A 134 8.24 24.79 -13.09
C LEU A 134 9.44 24.17 -13.83
N ASP A 135 10.66 24.64 -13.57
CA ASP A 135 11.91 24.26 -14.22
C ASP A 135 12.58 23.06 -13.53
N TYR A 136 11.85 21.96 -13.36
CA TYR A 136 12.40 20.75 -12.79
C TYR A 136 13.19 19.93 -13.81
N TYR A 137 14.31 19.37 -13.36
CA TYR A 137 15.06 18.34 -14.08
C TYR A 137 14.94 17.01 -13.36
N SER A 138 14.84 15.93 -14.13
CA SER A 138 14.90 14.58 -13.57
C SER A 138 16.27 14.28 -12.99
N THR A 139 16.28 13.53 -11.89
CA THR A 139 17.48 12.99 -11.25
C THR A 139 17.49 11.49 -11.43
N LYS A 140 18.68 10.93 -11.67
CA LYS A 140 18.83 9.47 -11.86
C LYS A 140 18.27 8.69 -10.67
N ARG A 141 17.54 7.62 -10.96
CA ARG A 141 16.95 6.71 -9.96
C ARG A 141 17.96 6.28 -8.89
N ASP A 142 19.19 5.94 -9.27
CA ASP A 142 20.21 5.48 -8.34
C ASP A 142 20.65 6.58 -7.34
N VAL A 143 20.78 7.83 -7.81
CA VAL A 143 21.08 8.99 -6.97
C VAL A 143 19.96 9.25 -5.97
N ILE A 144 18.70 9.15 -6.41
CA ILE A 144 17.53 9.28 -5.54
C ILE A 144 17.56 8.18 -4.46
N LEU A 145 17.71 6.92 -4.86
CA LEU A 145 17.74 5.79 -3.94
C LEU A 145 18.89 5.89 -2.93
N LYS A 146 20.09 6.34 -3.33
CA LYS A 146 21.21 6.59 -2.41
C LYS A 146 20.87 7.66 -1.37
N LYS A 147 20.17 8.74 -1.76
CA LYS A 147 19.70 9.75 -0.81
C LYS A 147 18.66 9.17 0.15
N MET A 148 17.73 8.35 -0.36
CA MET A 148 16.69 7.72 0.46
C MET A 148 17.28 6.68 1.43
N LYS A 149 18.34 5.95 1.03
CA LYS A 149 19.12 5.09 1.93
C LYS A 149 19.65 5.89 3.12
N ALA A 150 20.24 7.06 2.89
CA ALA A 150 20.73 7.93 3.96
C ALA A 150 19.60 8.44 4.90
N ASP A 151 18.45 8.81 4.32
CA ASP A 151 17.26 9.19 5.09
C ASP A 151 16.78 8.05 6.00
N LEU A 152 16.78 6.82 5.48
CA LEU A 152 16.34 5.62 6.20
C LEU A 152 17.33 5.16 7.28
N LEU A 153 18.65 5.30 7.07
CA LEU A 153 19.65 5.02 8.09
C LEU A 153 19.50 5.94 9.32
N PHE A 154 19.22 7.23 9.09
CA PHE A 154 18.85 8.12 10.18
C PHE A 154 17.56 7.66 10.86
N ALA A 155 16.52 7.36 10.07
CA ALA A 155 15.24 6.92 10.62
C ALA A 155 15.36 5.63 11.46
N GLU A 156 16.18 4.66 11.04
CA GLU A 156 16.36 3.38 11.75
C GLU A 156 17.00 3.57 13.13
N THR A 157 17.82 4.61 13.28
CA THR A 157 18.43 4.96 14.57
C THR A 157 17.39 5.45 15.57
N TRP A 158 16.43 6.28 15.12
CA TRP A 158 15.60 7.09 16.01
C TRP A 158 14.13 6.72 16.09
N VAL A 159 13.57 6.07 15.06
CA VAL A 159 12.19 5.59 15.07
C VAL A 159 12.09 4.38 16.02
N LEU A 160 10.97 4.24 16.72
CA LEU A 160 10.74 3.19 17.70
C LEU A 160 9.75 2.15 17.21
N ASP A 161 9.83 0.94 17.76
CA ASP A 161 8.74 -0.03 17.71
C ASP A 161 7.79 0.17 18.92
N GLY A 162 6.64 -0.51 18.92
CA GLY A 162 5.66 -0.40 20.01
C GLY A 162 4.91 0.94 20.05
N VAL A 163 4.96 1.68 18.94
CA VAL A 163 4.18 2.88 18.69
C VAL A 163 2.72 2.55 18.38
N ASP A 164 1.88 3.58 18.30
CA ASP A 164 0.47 3.41 17.96
C ASP A 164 0.33 2.74 16.58
N ARG A 165 -0.67 1.86 16.45
CA ARG A 165 -0.86 1.09 15.21
C ARG A 165 -1.17 2.04 14.06
N GLY A 166 -0.38 1.93 12.99
CA GLY A 166 -0.45 2.81 11.82
C GLY A 166 0.60 3.91 11.82
N GLU A 167 1.30 4.14 12.93
CA GLU A 167 2.52 4.94 12.92
C GLU A 167 3.70 4.16 12.30
N VAL A 168 4.74 4.90 11.91
CA VAL A 168 5.97 4.31 11.34
C VAL A 168 6.71 3.59 12.46
N THR A 169 6.97 2.30 12.26
CA THR A 169 7.75 1.48 13.20
C THR A 169 9.20 1.38 12.74
N LYS A 170 10.13 1.01 13.65
CA LYS A 170 11.51 0.70 13.26
C LYS A 170 11.55 -0.46 12.26
N GLY A 171 10.72 -1.48 12.47
CA GLY A 171 10.57 -2.59 11.52
C GLY A 171 10.17 -2.16 10.10
N ALA A 172 9.26 -1.20 9.98
CA ALA A 172 8.86 -0.64 8.70
C ALA A 172 10.02 0.11 8.01
N VAL A 173 10.80 0.86 8.78
CA VAL A 173 12.00 1.57 8.30
C VAL A 173 13.03 0.58 7.78
N SER A 174 13.41 -0.43 8.58
CA SER A 174 14.40 -1.44 8.20
C SER A 174 13.94 -2.27 6.99
N HIS A 175 12.63 -2.56 6.88
CA HIS A 175 12.07 -3.23 5.71
C HIS A 175 12.18 -2.36 4.44
N LEU A 176 11.82 -1.08 4.51
CA LEU A 176 11.98 -0.18 3.36
C LEU A 176 13.47 0.03 3.00
N LEU A 177 14.35 0.12 3.99
CA LEU A 177 15.80 0.18 3.79
C LEU A 177 16.32 -1.06 3.05
N THR A 178 15.82 -2.25 3.42
CA THR A 178 16.13 -3.50 2.72
C THR A 178 15.75 -3.42 1.25
N LYS A 179 14.53 -2.94 0.94
CA LYS A 179 14.08 -2.76 -0.45
C LYS A 179 14.95 -1.75 -1.21
N VAL A 180 15.33 -0.65 -0.59
CA VAL A 180 16.23 0.35 -1.19
C VAL A 180 17.63 -0.24 -1.46
N ASN A 181 18.19 -0.99 -0.52
CA ASN A 181 19.50 -1.64 -0.68
C ASN A 181 19.48 -2.68 -1.80
N LEU A 182 18.42 -3.51 -1.88
CA LEU A 182 18.23 -4.44 -3.00
C LEU A 182 18.12 -3.72 -4.34
N ALA A 183 17.37 -2.61 -4.39
CA ALA A 183 17.21 -1.79 -5.60
C ALA A 183 18.51 -1.09 -6.06
N LEU A 184 19.49 -0.95 -5.17
CA LEU A 184 20.83 -0.41 -5.42
C LEU A 184 21.87 -1.51 -5.73
N GLY A 185 21.57 -2.78 -5.47
CA GLY A 185 22.53 -3.89 -5.56
C GLY A 185 23.45 -4.01 -4.33
N ASP A 186 23.14 -3.32 -3.24
CA ASP A 186 23.93 -3.34 -1.99
C ASP A 186 23.51 -4.53 -1.13
N PHE A 187 23.86 -5.75 -1.54
CA PHE A 187 23.34 -6.98 -0.93
C PHE A 187 23.73 -7.17 0.54
N ASP A 188 24.95 -6.80 0.94
CA ASP A 188 25.39 -6.91 2.34
C ASP A 188 24.61 -5.97 3.26
N ASP A 189 24.31 -4.75 2.79
CA ASP A 189 23.48 -3.80 3.53
C ASP A 189 22.02 -4.25 3.56
N ALA A 190 21.53 -4.89 2.50
CA ALA A 190 20.20 -5.48 2.47
C ALA A 190 20.06 -6.63 3.49
N ILE A 191 21.07 -7.51 3.58
CA ILE A 191 21.13 -8.57 4.59
C ILE A 191 21.11 -7.96 6.00
N THR A 192 21.89 -6.90 6.22
CA THR A 192 21.97 -6.22 7.50
C THR A 192 20.62 -5.64 7.91
N SER A 193 19.98 -4.84 7.05
CA SER A 193 18.68 -4.24 7.35
C SER A 193 17.55 -5.27 7.48
N ALA A 194 17.61 -6.39 6.73
CA ALA A 194 16.65 -7.48 6.88
C ALA A 194 16.82 -8.20 8.23
N ASN A 195 18.06 -8.45 8.65
CA ASN A 195 18.37 -9.06 9.94
C ASN A 195 17.92 -8.17 11.11
N ASN A 196 17.93 -6.85 10.98
CA ASN A 196 17.37 -5.96 12.01
C ASN A 196 15.87 -6.24 12.26
N VAL A 197 15.11 -6.59 11.21
CA VAL A 197 13.70 -6.98 11.34
C VAL A 197 13.56 -8.37 11.94
N ILE A 198 14.29 -9.35 11.38
CA ILE A 198 14.16 -10.77 11.72
C ILE A 198 14.66 -11.07 13.15
N ASN A 199 15.82 -10.51 13.51
CA ASN A 199 16.52 -10.79 14.76
C ASN A 199 16.23 -9.76 15.86
N GLY A 200 15.49 -8.68 15.56
CA GLY A 200 15.17 -7.61 16.52
C GLY A 200 14.17 -8.02 17.63
N GLY A 201 13.59 -9.22 17.55
CA GLY A 201 12.75 -9.81 18.60
C GLY A 201 11.34 -9.20 18.75
N LYS A 202 11.02 -8.13 18.01
CA LYS A 202 9.70 -7.49 18.00
C LYS A 202 8.71 -8.17 17.06
N TYR A 203 9.21 -8.69 15.94
CA TYR A 203 8.41 -9.29 14.89
C TYR A 203 8.63 -10.80 14.83
N ALA A 204 7.58 -11.55 14.50
CA ALA A 204 7.64 -12.99 14.35
C ALA A 204 6.47 -13.50 13.52
N LEU A 205 6.70 -14.57 12.76
CA LEU A 205 5.62 -15.33 12.15
C LEU A 205 4.71 -15.92 13.23
N MET A 206 3.40 -15.76 13.02
CA MET A 206 2.37 -16.36 13.86
C MET A 206 2.32 -17.87 13.57
N LYS A 207 2.64 -18.68 14.59
CA LYS A 207 2.65 -20.15 14.49
C LYS A 207 1.49 -20.82 15.24
N SER A 208 0.76 -20.04 16.02
CA SER A 208 -0.34 -20.52 16.87
C SER A 208 -1.60 -19.69 16.62
N ARG A 209 -2.76 -20.28 16.90
CA ARG A 209 -4.07 -19.62 16.81
C ARG A 209 -4.11 -18.34 17.65
N PHE A 210 -4.75 -17.28 17.15
CA PHE A 210 -4.83 -16.00 17.85
C PHE A 210 -6.05 -15.17 17.40
N GLY A 211 -6.41 -14.17 18.21
CA GLY A 211 -7.47 -13.21 17.87
C GLY A 211 -8.89 -13.76 18.03
N SER A 212 -9.86 -13.11 17.37
CA SER A 212 -11.30 -13.31 17.64
C SER A 212 -11.82 -14.71 17.31
N THR A 213 -11.17 -15.41 16.38
CA THR A 213 -11.55 -16.76 15.93
C THR A 213 -10.68 -17.87 16.51
N ALA A 214 -9.78 -17.57 17.46
CA ALA A 214 -8.80 -18.54 17.98
C ALA A 214 -9.43 -19.80 18.60
N ALA A 215 -10.62 -19.68 19.18
CA ALA A 215 -11.35 -20.79 19.80
C ALA A 215 -12.05 -21.72 18.80
N ASP A 216 -12.24 -21.30 17.55
CA ASP A 216 -12.86 -22.13 16.51
C ASP A 216 -11.84 -23.14 15.96
N ALA A 217 -11.97 -24.39 16.38
CA ALA A 217 -11.08 -25.49 15.98
C ALA A 217 -11.14 -25.83 14.48
N THR A 218 -12.15 -25.35 13.74
CA THR A 218 -12.25 -25.57 12.28
C THR A 218 -11.35 -24.64 11.46
N LYS A 219 -10.69 -23.68 12.12
CA LYS A 219 -9.84 -22.67 11.48
C LYS A 219 -8.35 -22.91 11.75
N ASN A 220 -7.50 -22.15 11.08
CA ASN A 220 -6.04 -22.22 11.24
C ASN A 220 -5.43 -20.81 11.40
N VAL A 221 -4.11 -20.74 11.61
CA VAL A 221 -3.42 -19.46 11.81
C VAL A 221 -3.51 -18.53 10.58
N ILE A 222 -3.57 -19.10 9.37
CA ILE A 222 -3.74 -18.32 8.13
C ILE A 222 -5.11 -17.65 8.11
N TRP A 223 -6.16 -18.35 8.53
CA TRP A 223 -7.49 -17.76 8.68
C TRP A 223 -7.48 -16.58 9.65
N ASP A 224 -6.83 -16.76 10.82
CA ASP A 224 -6.72 -15.74 11.87
C ASP A 224 -5.97 -14.49 11.37
N LEU A 225 -4.87 -14.65 10.64
CA LEU A 225 -4.10 -13.54 10.03
C LEU A 225 -4.94 -12.67 9.08
N HIS A 226 -5.91 -13.28 8.41
CA HIS A 226 -6.74 -12.60 7.42
C HIS A 226 -8.07 -12.10 7.98
N ARG A 227 -8.30 -12.19 9.29
CA ARG A 227 -9.47 -11.56 9.93
C ARG A 227 -9.20 -10.07 10.16
N MET A 228 -10.16 -9.23 9.79
CA MET A 228 -10.09 -7.78 9.97
C MET A 228 -9.83 -7.36 11.43
N ASP A 229 -10.43 -8.07 12.39
CA ASP A 229 -10.27 -7.80 13.82
C ASP A 229 -8.86 -8.11 14.32
N ASN A 230 -8.14 -9.02 13.65
CA ASN A 230 -6.86 -9.53 14.10
C ASN A 230 -5.67 -8.75 13.52
N LYS A 231 -5.84 -7.97 12.45
CA LYS A 231 -4.71 -7.30 11.77
C LYS A 231 -3.98 -6.29 12.66
N ALA A 232 -4.73 -5.56 13.48
CA ALA A 232 -4.20 -4.45 14.29
C ALA A 232 -4.04 -4.76 15.79
N ILE A 233 -4.42 -5.93 16.28
CA ILE A 233 -4.28 -6.25 17.72
C ILE A 233 -2.81 -6.46 18.10
N ALA A 234 -2.47 -6.20 19.36
CA ALA A 234 -1.10 -6.36 19.86
C ALA A 234 -0.58 -7.81 19.74
N ALA A 235 -1.47 -8.80 19.78
CA ALA A 235 -1.10 -10.21 19.63
C ALA A 235 -0.54 -10.55 18.24
N ASN A 236 -0.87 -9.78 17.19
CA ASN A 236 -0.30 -9.97 15.86
C ASN A 236 1.12 -9.39 15.79
N LYS A 237 2.10 -10.28 15.61
CA LYS A 237 3.54 -9.97 15.53
C LYS A 237 4.10 -9.87 14.12
N GLU A 238 3.30 -10.12 13.09
CA GLU A 238 3.76 -10.03 11.68
C GLU A 238 3.67 -8.62 11.11
N THR A 239 2.96 -7.74 11.79
CA THR A 239 2.67 -6.39 11.31
C THR A 239 3.85 -5.44 11.49
N LEU A 240 4.51 -5.08 10.38
CA LEU A 240 5.53 -4.02 10.33
C LEU A 240 4.90 -2.61 10.22
N PHE A 241 3.97 -2.43 9.29
CA PHE A 241 3.29 -1.15 9.03
C PHE A 241 1.84 -1.41 8.62
N LEU A 242 0.90 -0.55 9.04
CA LEU A 242 -0.52 -0.70 8.70
C LEU A 242 -1.10 0.58 8.10
N ALA A 243 -1.77 0.41 6.97
CA ALA A 243 -2.83 1.31 6.56
C ALA A 243 -4.13 0.89 7.26
N ILE A 244 -4.64 1.71 8.18
CA ILE A 244 -5.84 1.38 8.98
C ILE A 244 -6.99 2.27 8.55
N ASP A 245 -8.08 1.67 8.07
CA ASP A 245 -9.35 2.36 7.85
C ASP A 245 -10.47 1.61 8.56
N ARG A 246 -11.16 2.31 9.46
CA ARG A 246 -12.25 1.75 10.26
C ARG A 246 -13.34 2.80 10.40
N GLU A 247 -14.58 2.41 10.14
CA GLU A 247 -15.74 3.32 10.17
C GLU A 247 -15.92 4.03 11.52
N THR A 248 -15.46 3.41 12.61
CA THR A 248 -15.54 3.97 13.97
C THR A 248 -14.44 4.99 14.28
N LEU A 249 -13.46 5.19 13.40
CA LEU A 249 -12.37 6.14 13.60
C LEU A 249 -12.64 7.44 12.83
N ALA A 250 -12.28 8.57 13.44
CA ALA A 250 -12.33 9.86 12.76
C ALA A 250 -11.44 9.86 11.51
N GLY A 251 -11.97 10.37 10.39
CA GLY A 251 -11.27 10.34 9.10
C GLY A 251 -11.31 8.98 8.39
N ALA A 252 -12.29 8.13 8.71
CA ALA A 252 -12.59 6.94 7.93
C ALA A 252 -12.92 7.29 6.47
N THR A 253 -12.50 6.43 5.54
CA THR A 253 -12.82 6.58 4.12
C THR A 253 -14.28 6.21 3.90
N ALA A 254 -15.02 7.06 3.18
CA ALA A 254 -16.39 6.74 2.80
C ALA A 254 -16.42 5.41 2.02
N ASN A 255 -17.28 4.47 2.44
CA ASN A 255 -17.41 3.11 1.88
C ASN A 255 -16.15 2.21 2.03
N GLY A 256 -15.15 2.64 2.79
CA GLY A 256 -13.97 1.84 3.14
C GLY A 256 -13.11 1.36 1.96
N SER A 257 -12.49 0.19 2.11
CA SER A 257 -11.51 -0.34 1.15
C SER A 257 -12.08 -0.78 -0.20
N GLN A 258 -13.38 -1.09 -0.26
CA GLN A 258 -14.07 -1.64 -1.43
C GLN A 258 -13.28 -2.76 -2.17
N VAL A 259 -12.37 -3.46 -1.48
CA VAL A 259 -11.52 -4.50 -2.10
C VAL A 259 -12.37 -5.63 -2.67
N MET A 260 -13.40 -6.06 -1.93
CA MET A 260 -14.33 -7.08 -2.44
C MET A 260 -15.06 -6.61 -3.70
N ARG A 261 -15.46 -5.33 -3.77
CA ARG A 261 -16.06 -4.76 -4.99
C ARG A 261 -15.09 -4.84 -6.18
N ASN A 262 -13.81 -4.56 -5.96
CA ASN A 262 -12.81 -4.57 -7.02
C ASN A 262 -12.40 -6.00 -7.45
N CYS A 263 -12.28 -6.95 -6.52
CA CYS A 263 -11.69 -8.26 -6.79
C CYS A 263 -12.71 -9.39 -7.00
N VAL A 264 -13.92 -9.28 -6.44
CA VAL A 264 -14.94 -10.32 -6.59
C VAL A 264 -15.58 -10.20 -7.99
N PRO A 265 -15.89 -11.32 -8.68
CA PRO A 265 -16.59 -11.27 -9.97
C PRO A 265 -17.97 -10.61 -9.89
N ALA A 266 -18.43 -10.06 -11.01
CA ALA A 266 -19.75 -9.46 -11.15
C ALA A 266 -20.89 -10.49 -11.26
N TRP A 267 -20.98 -11.41 -10.30
CA TRP A 267 -21.95 -12.52 -10.32
C TRP A 267 -23.42 -12.11 -10.16
N HIS A 268 -23.67 -10.87 -9.75
CA HIS A 268 -24.98 -10.38 -9.35
C HIS A 268 -25.74 -9.75 -10.53
N PHE A 269 -25.13 -9.70 -11.71
CA PHE A 269 -25.77 -9.12 -12.88
C PHE A 269 -26.89 -10.01 -13.39
N ALA A 270 -28.07 -9.40 -13.62
CA ALA A 270 -29.28 -10.07 -14.08
C ALA A 270 -29.21 -10.59 -15.53
N ASN A 271 -28.08 -10.40 -16.22
CA ASN A 271 -27.83 -11.00 -17.54
C ASN A 271 -26.97 -12.27 -17.44
N LEU A 272 -26.45 -12.61 -16.26
CA LEU A 272 -25.66 -13.82 -16.06
C LEU A 272 -26.57 -15.05 -16.16
N ARG A 273 -26.19 -16.01 -16.99
CA ARG A 273 -26.93 -17.25 -17.23
C ARG A 273 -26.18 -18.46 -16.71
N THR A 274 -26.91 -19.45 -16.21
CA THR A 274 -26.36 -20.79 -15.96
C THR A 274 -25.88 -21.43 -17.27
N PRO A 275 -25.02 -22.47 -17.24
CA PRO A 275 -24.65 -23.21 -18.44
C PRO A 275 -25.85 -23.77 -19.24
N SER A 276 -26.98 -24.03 -18.57
CA SER A 276 -28.25 -24.44 -19.19
C SER A 276 -29.13 -23.29 -19.68
N GLY A 277 -28.64 -22.04 -19.62
CA GLY A 277 -29.32 -20.85 -20.15
C GLY A 277 -30.34 -20.18 -19.22
N LEU A 278 -30.51 -20.66 -17.98
CA LEU A 278 -31.43 -20.07 -16.99
C LEU A 278 -30.90 -18.75 -16.42
N ASN A 279 -31.81 -17.82 -16.12
CA ASN A 279 -31.54 -16.48 -15.59
C ASN A 279 -32.49 -16.20 -14.38
N PRO A 280 -32.00 -15.65 -13.26
CA PRO A 280 -30.60 -15.34 -12.95
C PRO A 280 -29.78 -16.59 -12.62
N ALA A 281 -28.51 -16.57 -13.02
CA ALA A 281 -27.58 -17.63 -12.64
C ALA A 281 -27.35 -17.68 -11.12
N ILE A 282 -27.41 -16.52 -10.46
CA ILE A 282 -27.18 -16.35 -9.02
C ILE A 282 -28.24 -15.41 -8.45
N VAL A 283 -28.76 -15.76 -7.27
CA VAL A 283 -29.68 -14.92 -6.50
C VAL A 283 -28.87 -14.18 -5.43
N ASP A 284 -29.14 -12.88 -5.26
CA ASP A 284 -28.42 -11.98 -4.37
C ASP A 284 -29.10 -11.76 -3.01
N GLY A 285 -30.20 -12.47 -2.76
CA GLY A 285 -30.93 -12.43 -1.50
C GLY A 285 -30.07 -12.89 -0.33
N VAL A 286 -30.09 -12.14 0.77
CA VAL A 286 -29.33 -12.47 1.99
C VAL A 286 -29.95 -13.62 2.79
N THR A 287 -31.18 -14.02 2.45
CA THR A 287 -31.93 -15.11 3.09
C THR A 287 -31.90 -16.42 2.32
N VAL A 288 -31.18 -16.49 1.20
CA VAL A 288 -31.09 -17.72 0.40
C VAL A 288 -30.13 -18.71 1.07
N GLU A 289 -30.23 -19.99 0.69
CA GLU A 289 -29.40 -21.07 1.24
C GLU A 289 -27.89 -20.78 1.17
N ILE A 290 -27.44 -20.15 0.06
CA ILE A 290 -26.05 -19.74 -0.14
C ILE A 290 -26.00 -18.21 -0.36
N PRO A 291 -25.93 -17.39 0.70
CA PRO A 291 -26.00 -15.94 0.61
C PRO A 291 -24.66 -15.32 0.18
N LEU A 292 -24.24 -15.55 -1.07
CA LEU A 292 -22.94 -15.10 -1.62
C LEU A 292 -22.70 -13.60 -1.42
N THR A 293 -23.75 -12.78 -1.58
CA THR A 293 -23.64 -11.32 -1.40
C THR A 293 -23.31 -10.95 0.05
N LEU A 294 -23.83 -11.68 1.04
CA LEU A 294 -23.48 -11.46 2.45
C LEU A 294 -22.04 -11.90 2.74
N MET A 295 -21.61 -13.02 2.14
CA MET A 295 -20.30 -13.60 2.39
C MET A 295 -19.15 -12.83 1.71
N TYR A 296 -19.38 -12.33 0.49
CA TYR A 296 -18.32 -11.84 -0.38
C TYR A 296 -18.67 -10.50 -1.06
N GLY A 297 -19.86 -9.94 -0.83
CA GLY A 297 -20.29 -8.68 -1.43
C GLY A 297 -20.69 -8.77 -2.90
N ARG A 298 -20.95 -7.58 -3.49
CA ARG A 298 -21.20 -7.42 -4.93
C ARG A 298 -19.94 -6.89 -5.62
N GLY A 299 -19.28 -7.79 -6.34
CA GLY A 299 -18.06 -7.51 -7.09
C GLY A 299 -18.30 -6.92 -8.49
N ILE A 300 -17.27 -6.32 -9.08
CA ILE A 300 -17.19 -5.87 -10.47
C ILE A 300 -16.11 -6.65 -11.25
N GLY A 301 -15.17 -7.30 -10.56
CA GLY A 301 -14.14 -8.13 -11.18
C GLY A 301 -13.04 -7.34 -11.90
N ARG A 302 -12.70 -6.13 -11.43
CA ARG A 302 -11.62 -5.31 -12.01
C ARG A 302 -10.24 -5.95 -11.84
N TYR A 303 -10.01 -6.68 -10.75
CA TYR A 303 -8.74 -7.35 -10.50
C TYR A 303 -8.84 -8.84 -10.86
N ARG A 304 -8.13 -9.28 -11.89
CA ARG A 304 -7.97 -10.69 -12.22
C ARG A 304 -6.50 -11.09 -12.15
N GLY A 305 -6.13 -11.95 -11.20
CA GLY A 305 -4.77 -12.46 -11.10
C GLY A 305 -4.31 -13.16 -12.40
N THR A 306 -3.05 -12.95 -12.77
CA THR A 306 -2.45 -13.65 -13.93
C THR A 306 -2.18 -15.13 -13.59
N PRO A 307 -2.01 -16.00 -14.61
CA PRO A 307 -1.50 -17.35 -14.37
C PRO A 307 -0.13 -17.35 -13.70
N TYR A 308 0.72 -16.35 -13.98
CA TYR A 308 2.01 -16.20 -13.34
C TYR A 308 1.87 -16.07 -11.82
N SER A 309 1.08 -15.09 -11.36
CA SER A 309 0.93 -14.80 -9.93
C SER A 309 0.08 -15.81 -9.15
N THR A 310 -0.81 -16.53 -9.83
CA THR A 310 -1.74 -17.48 -9.18
C THR A 310 -1.32 -18.94 -9.29
N LYS A 311 -0.41 -19.27 -10.22
CA LYS A 311 -0.01 -20.66 -10.48
C LYS A 311 1.50 -20.82 -10.61
N TYR A 312 2.14 -20.08 -11.51
CA TYR A 312 3.52 -20.42 -11.93
C TYR A 312 4.55 -20.18 -10.83
N ILE A 313 4.45 -19.07 -10.10
CA ILE A 313 5.40 -18.74 -9.02
C ILE A 313 5.28 -19.64 -7.77
N TRP A 314 4.22 -20.45 -7.69
CA TRP A 314 3.95 -21.33 -6.55
C TRP A 314 4.34 -22.79 -6.83
N THR A 315 5.01 -23.03 -7.95
CA THR A 315 5.56 -24.34 -8.30
C THR A 315 7.09 -24.26 -8.28
N ASP A 316 7.76 -25.30 -7.78
CA ASP A 316 9.22 -25.39 -7.74
C ASP A 316 9.89 -25.54 -9.13
N ASN A 317 9.15 -25.26 -10.22
CA ASN A 317 9.56 -25.49 -11.61
C ASN A 317 10.03 -24.19 -12.32
N THR A 318 10.34 -23.13 -11.56
CA THR A 318 10.95 -21.90 -12.08
C THR A 318 12.33 -21.72 -11.48
#